data_AF-A0A9D6DAV4-F1
#
_entry.id   AF-A0A9D6DAV4-F1
#
_cell.length_a   1.000
_cell.length_b   1.000
_cell.length_c   1.000
_cell.angle_alpha   90.00
_cell.angle_beta   90.00
_cell.angle_gamma   90.00
#
_symmetry.space_group_name_H-M   'P 1'
#
loop_
_entity.id
_entity.type
_entity.pdbx_description
1 polymer ?
#
loop_
_entity_poly.entity_id
_entity_poly.type
_entity_poly.pdbx_seq_one_letter_code
_entity_poly.pdbx_strand_id
1 'polypeptide(L)'
;MKLKIYTAAEVRELRRKSGQTQYKFWQCLHITQSGGSRYESGHKMPAPVQLLLNITFGTEAKSAACVNALRELAKPPKKTKAPKPAKPAKEVTAFGMLP
;
A
#
# COMPACT_ATOMS: atom_id res chain seq x y z
N MET A 1 -2.86 4.97 5.98
CA MET A 1 -2.11 3.98 6.77
C MET A 1 -0.69 4.47 6.97
N LYS A 2 -0.16 4.49 8.20
CA LYS A 2 1.26 4.82 8.44
C LYS A 2 2.05 3.52 8.55
N LEU A 3 2.67 3.10 7.46
CA LEU A 3 3.54 1.92 7.44
C LEU A 3 4.83 2.24 8.19
N LYS A 4 5.30 1.34 9.06
CA LYS A 4 6.69 1.45 9.55
C LYS A 4 7.60 1.00 8.41
N ILE A 5 8.48 1.90 7.99
CA ILE A 5 9.57 1.56 7.10
C ILE A 5 10.73 1.10 7.98
N TYR A 6 11.14 -0.14 7.82
CA TYR A 6 12.27 -0.69 8.53
C TYR A 6 13.57 -0.36 7.80
N THR A 7 14.56 0.06 8.54
CA THR A 7 15.96 0.09 8.10
C THR A 7 16.58 -1.31 8.24
N ALA A 8 17.72 -1.53 7.57
CA ALA A 8 18.46 -2.78 7.67
C ALA A 8 18.89 -3.12 9.12
N ALA A 9 19.27 -2.10 9.89
CA ALA A 9 19.61 -2.24 11.30
C ALA A 9 18.40 -2.66 12.15
N GLU A 10 17.24 -2.03 11.95
CA GLU A 10 16.02 -2.36 12.68
C GLU A 10 15.51 -3.76 12.35
N VAL A 11 15.61 -4.24 11.10
CA VAL A 11 15.22 -5.63 10.77
C VAL A 11 16.15 -6.63 11.41
N ARG A 12 17.46 -6.36 11.42
CA ARG A 12 18.43 -7.21 12.10
C ARG A 12 18.13 -7.28 13.60
N GLU A 13 17.79 -6.15 14.22
CA GLU A 13 17.41 -6.12 15.62
C GLU A 13 16.10 -6.87 15.88
N LEU A 14 15.09 -6.69 15.03
CA LEU A 14 13.82 -7.42 15.09
C LEU A 14 14.04 -8.93 15.06
N ARG A 15 14.88 -9.41 14.14
CA ARG A 15 15.27 -10.82 14.07
C ARG A 15 16.01 -11.29 15.32
N ARG A 16 16.95 -10.50 15.84
CA ARG A 16 17.69 -10.86 17.05
C ARG A 16 16.76 -10.97 18.26
N LYS A 17 15.78 -10.07 18.37
CA LYS A 17 14.76 -10.09 19.42
C LYS A 17 13.82 -11.30 19.32
N SER A 18 13.57 -11.81 18.10
CA SER A 18 12.78 -13.05 17.93
C SER A 18 13.58 -14.33 18.19
N GLY A 19 14.90 -14.25 18.42
CA GLY A 19 15.76 -15.42 18.66
C GLY A 19 15.95 -16.32 17.44
N GLN A 20 15.59 -15.85 16.24
CA GLN A 20 15.61 -16.66 15.02
C GLN A 20 16.93 -16.54 14.25
N THR A 21 17.31 -17.63 13.58
CA THR A 21 18.36 -17.59 12.55
C THR A 21 17.90 -16.74 11.37
N GLN A 22 18.86 -16.23 10.59
CA GLN A 22 18.55 -15.46 9.38
C GLN A 22 17.63 -16.24 8.44
N TYR A 23 17.95 -17.51 8.18
CA TYR A 23 17.12 -18.38 7.34
C TYR A 23 15.67 -18.47 7.84
N LYS A 24 15.46 -18.83 9.10
CA LYS A 24 14.10 -19.02 9.66
C LYS A 24 13.28 -17.71 9.65
N PHE A 25 13.90 -16.60 10.02
CA PHE A 25 13.24 -15.29 10.06
C PHE A 25 12.71 -14.89 8.68
N TRP A 26 13.55 -15.00 7.64
CA TRP A 26 13.17 -14.63 6.28
C TRP A 26 12.26 -15.65 5.61
N GLN A 27 12.40 -16.95 5.96
CA GLN A 27 11.51 -18.01 5.48
C GLN A 27 10.05 -17.77 5.90
N CYS A 28 9.78 -17.23 7.09
CA CYS A 28 8.42 -16.89 7.53
C CYS A 28 7.73 -15.87 6.61
N LEU A 29 8.50 -15.04 5.88
CA LEU A 29 8.00 -14.07 4.91
C LEU A 29 8.05 -14.59 3.47
N HIS A 30 8.36 -15.88 3.28
CA HIS A 30 8.62 -16.52 2.00
C HIS A 30 9.76 -15.85 1.20
N ILE A 31 10.77 -15.33 1.89
CA ILE A 31 11.96 -14.71 1.30
C ILE A 31 13.14 -15.68 1.41
N THR A 32 13.92 -15.80 0.34
CA THR A 32 15.14 -16.63 0.34
C THR A 32 16.18 -16.08 1.32
N GLN A 33 17.05 -16.94 1.85
CA GLN A 33 18.11 -16.49 2.76
C GLN A 33 19.06 -15.48 2.10
N SER A 34 19.38 -15.67 0.81
CA SER A 34 20.20 -14.71 0.06
C SER A 34 19.51 -13.35 -0.11
N GLY A 35 18.20 -13.32 -0.32
CA GLY A 35 17.41 -12.08 -0.34
C GLY A 35 17.40 -11.39 1.02
N GLY A 36 17.14 -12.14 2.09
CA GLY A 36 17.18 -11.62 3.46
C GLY A 36 18.54 -11.06 3.87
N SER A 37 19.62 -11.74 3.48
CA SER A 37 20.99 -11.27 3.71
C SER A 37 21.25 -9.91 3.07
N ARG A 38 20.77 -9.68 1.83
CA ARG A 38 20.88 -8.38 1.16
C ARG A 38 20.17 -7.28 1.95
N TYR A 39 18.97 -7.56 2.44
CA TYR A 39 18.18 -6.60 3.21
C TYR A 39 18.83 -6.25 4.55
N GLU A 40 19.35 -7.23 5.29
CA GLU A 40 20.10 -6.94 6.52
C GLU A 40 21.40 -6.17 6.23
N SER A 41 22.00 -6.35 5.05
CA SER A 41 23.25 -5.70 4.66
C SER A 41 23.06 -4.29 4.08
N GLY A 42 21.84 -3.75 4.07
CA GLY A 42 21.58 -2.37 3.65
C GLY A 42 20.97 -2.21 2.26
N HIS A 43 20.68 -3.29 1.54
CA HIS A 43 19.96 -3.15 0.27
C HIS A 43 18.55 -2.62 0.51
N LYS A 44 18.07 -1.81 -0.44
CA LYS A 44 16.71 -1.26 -0.40
C LYS A 44 15.69 -2.39 -0.35
N MET A 45 14.92 -2.43 0.75
CA MET A 45 13.79 -3.35 0.89
C MET A 45 12.59 -2.84 0.07
N PRO A 46 12.02 -3.66 -0.83
CA PRO A 46 10.81 -3.33 -1.56
C PRO A 46 9.61 -3.09 -0.64
N ALA A 47 8.65 -2.28 -1.09
CA ALA A 47 7.43 -1.98 -0.33
C ALA A 47 6.64 -3.23 0.10
N PRO A 48 6.51 -4.30 -0.73
CA PRO A 48 5.86 -5.53 -0.28
C PRO A 48 6.56 -6.19 0.91
N VAL A 49 7.90 -6.19 0.94
CA VAL A 49 8.68 -6.76 2.06
C VAL A 49 8.46 -5.95 3.33
N GLN A 50 8.48 -4.61 3.22
CA GLN A 50 8.15 -3.71 4.33
C GLN A 50 6.74 -4.00 4.87
N LEU A 51 5.77 -4.20 3.98
CA LEU A 51 4.39 -4.51 4.38
C LEU A 51 4.29 -5.85 5.12
N LEU A 52 4.93 -6.89 4.60
CA LEU A 52 4.95 -8.21 5.24
C LEU A 52 5.60 -8.14 6.63
N LEU A 53 6.69 -7.40 6.81
CA LEU A 53 7.28 -7.18 8.14
C LEU A 53 6.29 -6.56 9.14
N ASN A 54 5.46 -5.61 8.68
CA ASN A 54 4.44 -4.97 9.53
C ASN A 54 3.28 -5.91 9.86
N ILE A 55 2.90 -6.80 8.94
CA ILE A 55 1.83 -7.78 9.14
C ILE A 55 2.27 -8.90 10.07
N THR A 56 3.49 -9.43 9.87
CA THR A 56 3.99 -10.61 10.59
C THR A 56 4.52 -10.29 11.99
N PHE A 57 5.17 -9.14 12.18
CA PHE A 57 5.83 -8.79 13.44
C PHE A 57 5.29 -7.52 14.10
N GLY A 58 4.26 -6.89 13.52
CA GLY A 58 3.57 -5.77 14.13
C GLY A 58 2.59 -6.21 15.22
N THR A 59 1.98 -5.24 15.89
CA THR A 59 0.83 -5.52 16.77
C THR A 59 -0.38 -5.96 15.96
N GLU A 60 -1.32 -6.67 16.58
CA GLU A 60 -2.55 -7.13 15.91
C GLU A 60 -3.30 -5.98 15.23
N ALA A 61 -3.47 -4.86 15.94
CA ALA A 61 -4.09 -3.65 15.38
C ALA A 61 -3.37 -3.14 14.13
N LYS A 62 -2.04 -3.21 14.10
CA LYS A 62 -1.23 -2.78 12.95
C LYS A 62 -1.36 -3.75 11.78
N SER A 63 -1.34 -5.04 12.06
CA SER A 63 -1.54 -6.08 11.05
C SER A 63 -2.91 -5.95 10.41
N ALA A 64 -3.98 -5.84 11.23
CA ALA A 64 -5.34 -5.61 10.76
C ALA A 64 -5.47 -4.34 9.90
N ALA A 65 -4.84 -3.23 10.32
CA ALA A 65 -4.83 -2.00 9.53
C ALA A 65 -4.15 -2.17 8.15
N CYS A 66 -3.05 -2.93 8.10
CA CYS A 66 -2.35 -3.24 6.85
C CYS A 66 -3.20 -4.08 5.89
N VAL A 67 -3.78 -5.16 6.41
CA VAL A 67 -4.65 -6.06 5.63
C VAL A 67 -5.90 -5.33 5.15
N ASN A 68 -6.55 -4.53 6.00
CA ASN A 68 -7.73 -3.76 5.63
C ASN A 68 -7.41 -2.73 4.56
N ALA A 69 -6.28 -2.02 4.65
CA ALA A 69 -5.85 -1.09 3.61
C ALA A 69 -5.67 -1.78 2.25
N LEU A 70 -5.05 -2.97 2.22
CA LEU A 70 -4.94 -3.75 0.98
C LEU A 70 -6.31 -4.15 0.43
N ARG A 71 -7.23 -4.59 1.29
CA ARG A 71 -8.59 -4.97 0.88
C ARG A 71 -9.36 -3.78 0.32
N GLU A 72 -9.25 -2.59 0.91
CA GLU A 72 -9.88 -1.38 0.38
C GLU A 72 -9.33 -1.02 -1.01
N LEU A 73 -8.01 -1.15 -1.23
CA LEU A 73 -7.40 -0.91 -2.53
C LEU A 73 -7.80 -1.95 -3.59
N ALA A 74 -8.09 -3.18 -3.18
CA ALA A 74 -8.54 -4.24 -4.08
C ALA A 74 -10.03 -4.13 -4.46
N LYS A 75 -10.81 -3.23 -3.82
CA LYS A 75 -12.21 -3.03 -4.20
C LYS A 75 -12.32 -2.42 -5.59
N PRO A 76 -13.29 -2.86 -6.41
CA PRO A 76 -13.53 -2.22 -7.70
C PRO A 76 -13.93 -0.76 -7.48
N PRO A 77 -13.59 0.14 -8.43
CA PRO A 77 -14.03 1.53 -8.35
C PRO A 77 -15.55 1.56 -8.21
N LYS A 78 -16.05 2.27 -7.18
CA LYS A 78 -17.49 2.49 -7.02
C LYS A 78 -17.99 3.11 -8.32
N LYS A 79 -19.03 2.52 -8.94
CA LYS A 79 -19.74 3.12 -10.07
C LYS A 79 -20.17 4.53 -9.66
N THR A 80 -19.44 5.56 -10.08
CA THR A 80 -19.90 6.92 -10.01
C THR A 80 -21.09 7.02 -10.95
N LYS A 81 -22.25 7.42 -10.43
CA LYS A 81 -23.35 7.85 -11.30
C LYS A 81 -22.77 8.94 -12.20
N ALA A 82 -22.89 8.77 -13.52
CA ALA A 82 -22.46 9.77 -14.48
C ALA A 82 -23.03 11.15 -14.07
N PRO A 83 -22.28 12.25 -14.26
CA PRO A 83 -22.85 13.57 -14.05
C PRO A 83 -24.10 13.69 -14.93
N LYS A 84 -25.23 14.02 -14.31
CA LYS A 84 -26.48 14.32 -15.03
C LYS A 84 -26.14 15.37 -16.09
N PRO A 85 -26.50 15.18 -17.38
CA PRO A 85 -26.17 16.15 -18.41
C PRO A 85 -26.75 17.51 -17.99
N ALA A 86 -25.90 18.53 -17.97
CA ALA A 86 -26.31 19.90 -17.72
C ALA A 86 -27.34 20.30 -18.78
N LYS A 87 -28.43 20.92 -18.35
CA LYS A 87 -29.48 21.48 -19.23
C LYS A 87 -28.81 22.33 -20.33
N PRO A 88 -29.18 22.19 -21.61
CA PRO A 88 -28.62 23.05 -22.64
C PRO A 88 -29.01 24.50 -22.37
N ALA A 89 -28.02 25.40 -22.47
CA ALA A 89 -28.22 26.83 -22.37
C ALA A 89 -29.24 27.26 -23.45
N LYS A 90 -30.19 28.12 -23.06
CA LYS A 90 -31.20 28.65 -23.98
C LYS A 90 -30.51 29.38 -25.12
N GLU A 91 -30.82 28.95 -26.34
CA GLU A 91 -30.46 29.61 -27.58
C GLU A 91 -31.14 30.99 -27.61
N VAL A 92 -30.35 32.05 -27.67
CA VAL A 92 -30.86 33.42 -27.75
C VAL A 92 -31.13 33.71 -29.22
N THR A 93 -32.36 33.50 -29.66
CA THR A 93 -32.85 33.93 -30.97
C THR A 93 -33.04 35.44 -30.96
N ALA A 94 -32.06 36.17 -31.49
CA ALA A 94 -32.25 37.57 -31.88
C ALA A 94 -32.84 37.62 -33.28
N PHE A 95 -34.18 37.60 -33.36
CA PHE A 95 -34.94 38.01 -34.54
C PHE A 95 -34.95 39.55 -34.55
N GLY A 96 -34.10 40.15 -35.39
CA GLY A 96 -34.04 41.59 -35.61
C GLY A 96 -34.11 41.87 -37.10
N MET A 97 -35.33 42.11 -37.57
CA MET A 97 -35.70 42.36 -38.96
C MET A 97 -35.62 43.87 -39.23
N LEU A 98 -34.77 44.27 -40.20
CA LEU A 98 -34.94 45.31 -41.26
C LEU A 98 -35.36 46.75 -40.86
N PRO A 99 -35.19 47.78 -41.72
CA PRO A 99 -34.99 47.79 -43.18
C PRO A 99 -33.57 48.07 -43.67
#